data_AF-A0A2X2JZ57-F1
#
_entry.id   AF-A0A2X2JZ57-F1
#
_cell.length_a   1.000
_cell.length_b   1.000
_cell.length_c   1.000
_cell.angle_alpha   90.00
_cell.angle_beta   90.00
_cell.angle_gamma   90.00
#
_symmetry.space_group_name_H-M   'P 1'
#
loop_
_entity.id
_entity.type
_entity.pdbx_description
1 polymer ?
#
loop_
_entity_poly.entity_id
_entity_poly.type
_entity_poly.pdbx_seq_one_letter_code
_entity_poly.pdbx_strand_id
1 'polypeptide(L)'
;MELTLGLKDVPEEQYQGPMVLQLKKAGHIALIGSPGYGRTTFLHNIIFDVARHHRPDQAHMYLFDFGTNGLMPVTDIPHVADYFTVDQEDKIAKAIRKIHDIISERKKTISQERVVNIEAI
;
A
#
# COMPACT_ATOMS: atom_id res chain seq x y z
N MET A 1 -6.15 -2.20 9.36
CA MET A 1 -4.99 -1.31 9.22
C MET A 1 -5.55 0.09 9.11
N GLU A 2 -5.13 0.94 10.03
CA GLU A 2 -5.39 2.37 10.04
C GLU A 2 -4.18 3.05 9.43
N LEU A 3 -4.42 3.97 8.50
CA LEU A 3 -3.38 4.76 7.85
C LEU A 3 -3.56 6.23 8.20
N THR A 4 -2.54 6.84 8.81
CA THR A 4 -2.54 8.27 9.07
C THR A 4 -2.06 9.03 7.84
N LEU A 5 -2.99 9.63 7.11
CA LEU A 5 -2.72 10.29 5.83
C LEU A 5 -2.19 11.71 5.96
N GLY A 6 -2.53 12.40 7.06
CA GLY A 6 -2.17 13.79 7.31
C GLY A 6 -3.01 14.41 8.42
N LEU A 7 -3.20 15.73 8.37
CA LEU A 7 -4.06 16.49 9.27
C LEU A 7 -5.33 16.90 8.51
N LYS A 8 -6.51 16.62 9.07
CA LYS A 8 -7.78 17.16 8.60
C LYS A 8 -8.17 18.36 9.43
N ASP A 9 -8.83 19.31 8.77
CA ASP A 9 -9.51 20.43 9.40
C ASP A 9 -11.02 20.17 9.38
N VAL A 10 -11.70 20.38 10.51
CA VAL A 10 -13.14 20.20 10.70
C VAL A 10 -13.70 21.54 11.22
N PRO A 11 -13.98 22.51 10.32
CA PRO A 11 -14.34 23.86 10.70
C PRO A 11 -15.59 23.96 11.57
N GLU A 12 -16.59 23.11 11.31
CA GLU A 12 -17.84 23.03 12.07
C GLU A 12 -17.63 22.65 13.55
N GLU A 13 -16.53 21.96 13.86
CA GLU A 13 -16.16 21.55 15.21
C GLU A 13 -15.03 22.42 15.81
N GLN A 14 -14.51 23.40 15.05
CA GLN A 14 -13.29 24.15 15.39
C GLN A 14 -12.12 23.21 15.79
N TYR A 15 -12.01 22.08 15.09
CA TYR A 15 -11.08 21.01 15.42
C TYR A 15 -10.15 20.69 14.26
N GLN A 16 -8.85 20.55 14.57
CA GLN A 16 -7.87 19.98 13.67
C GLN A 16 -7.30 18.70 14.29
N GLY A 17 -7.17 17.65 13.49
CA GLY A 17 -6.71 16.35 13.98
C GLY A 17 -6.29 15.39 12.88
N PRO A 18 -5.84 14.17 13.24
CA PRO A 18 -5.33 13.23 12.27
C PRO A 18 -6.42 12.81 11.27
N MET A 19 -6.07 12.82 9.99
CA MET A 19 -6.83 12.20 8.91
C MET A 19 -6.47 10.72 8.85
N VAL A 20 -7.32 9.87 9.42
CA VAL A 20 -7.10 8.42 9.44
C VAL A 20 -7.98 7.73 8.42
N LEU A 21 -7.39 6.86 7.61
CA LEU A 21 -8.08 6.00 6.66
C LEU A 21 -8.09 4.55 7.16
N GLN A 22 -9.28 3.97 7.23
CA GLN A 22 -9.49 2.56 7.53
C GLN A 22 -9.34 1.73 6.25
N LEU A 23 -8.11 1.31 5.89
CA LEU A 23 -7.85 0.67 4.59
C LEU A 23 -8.73 -0.56 4.35
N LYS A 24 -8.97 -1.36 5.39
CA LYS A 24 -9.83 -2.55 5.31
C LYS A 24 -11.26 -2.24 4.87
N LYS A 25 -11.78 -1.07 5.24
CA LYS A 25 -13.13 -0.61 4.87
C LYS A 25 -13.12 0.14 3.53
N ALA A 26 -12.06 0.87 3.24
CA ALA A 26 -11.93 1.68 2.03
C ALA A 26 -11.61 0.84 0.78
N GLY A 27 -10.88 -0.28 0.94
CA GLY A 27 -10.41 -1.10 -0.17
C GLY A 27 -9.21 -0.44 -0.88
N HIS A 28 -9.36 -0.13 -2.16
CA HIS A 28 -8.31 0.48 -2.99
C HIS A 28 -8.31 2.00 -2.88
N ILE A 29 -7.12 2.62 -2.96
CA ILE A 29 -6.95 4.07 -2.90
C ILE A 29 -6.49 4.57 -4.28
N ALA A 30 -7.13 5.63 -4.78
CA ALA A 30 -6.64 6.40 -5.92
C ALA A 30 -6.14 7.77 -5.42
N LEU A 31 -4.88 8.08 -5.68
CA LEU A 31 -4.28 9.38 -5.38
C LEU A 31 -4.13 10.18 -6.68
N ILE A 32 -4.75 11.36 -6.73
CA ILE A 32 -4.79 12.22 -7.91
C ILE A 32 -4.23 13.59 -7.54
N GLY A 33 -3.38 14.15 -8.39
CA GLY A 33 -2.78 15.46 -8.18
C GLY A 33 -1.87 15.87 -9.32
N SER A 34 -1.67 17.17 -9.48
CA SER A 34 -0.78 17.75 -10.49
C SER A 34 0.70 17.51 -10.15
N PRO A 35 1.62 17.57 -11.13
CA PRO A 35 3.06 17.54 -10.87
C PRO A 35 3.47 18.60 -9.83
N GLY A 36 4.29 18.23 -8.85
CA GLY A 36 4.74 19.12 -7.77
C GLY A 36 3.79 19.23 -6.56
N TYR A 37 2.58 18.66 -6.60
CA TYR A 37 1.61 18.73 -5.50
C TYR A 37 1.73 17.59 -4.48
N GLY A 38 2.94 17.05 -4.29
CA GLY A 38 3.22 16.12 -3.18
C GLY A 38 2.71 14.69 -3.32
N ARG A 39 2.32 14.21 -4.52
CA ARG A 39 1.90 12.81 -4.71
C ARG A 39 2.93 11.79 -4.21
N THR A 40 4.20 11.99 -4.55
CA THR A 40 5.31 11.12 -4.09
C THR A 40 5.48 11.18 -2.58
N THR A 41 5.43 12.38 -2.00
CA THR A 41 5.51 12.60 -0.55
C THR A 41 4.37 11.88 0.19
N PHE A 42 3.15 11.94 -0.36
CA PHE A 42 2.01 11.22 0.20
C PHE A 42 2.20 9.70 0.16
N LEU A 43 2.72 9.15 -0.96
CA LEU A 43 3.04 7.72 -1.05
C LEU A 43 4.14 7.31 -0.07
N HIS A 44 5.19 8.11 0.09
CA HIS A 44 6.22 7.88 1.13
C HIS A 44 5.61 7.87 2.52
N ASN A 45 4.71 8.80 2.83
CA ASN A 45 4.02 8.82 4.12
C ASN A 45 3.24 7.52 4.38
N ILE A 46 2.49 7.03 3.38
CA ILE A 46 1.79 5.74 3.49
C ILE A 46 2.78 4.59 3.72
N ILE A 47 3.88 4.54 2.98
CA ILE A 47 4.90 3.49 3.08
C ILE A 47 5.49 3.45 4.51
N PHE A 48 5.87 4.61 5.04
CA PHE A 48 6.41 4.71 6.40
C PHE A 48 5.37 4.41 7.47
N ASP A 49 4.12 4.84 7.28
CA ASP A 49 3.04 4.58 8.23
C ASP A 49 2.68 3.09 8.31
N VAL A 50 2.68 2.38 7.16
CA VAL A 50 2.57 0.92 7.12
C VAL A 50 3.75 0.28 7.84
N ALA A 51 4.98 0.71 7.54
CA ALA A 51 6.19 0.14 8.11
C ALA A 51 6.29 0.36 9.64
N ARG A 52 5.70 1.45 10.15
CA ARG A 52 5.64 1.79 11.57
C ARG A 52 4.65 0.89 12.34
N HIS A 53 3.53 0.52 11.72
CA HIS A 53 2.45 -0.21 12.40
C HIS A 53 2.50 -1.73 12.20
N HIS A 54 3.24 -2.21 11.21
CA HIS A 54 3.30 -3.63 10.86
C HIS A 54 4.74 -4.10 10.77
N ARG A 55 4.99 -5.38 11.07
CA ARG A 55 6.28 -6.01 10.81
C ARG A 55 6.43 -6.38 9.32
N PRO A 56 7.67 -6.56 8.82
CA PRO A 56 7.88 -6.89 7.40
C PRO A 56 7.23 -8.19 6.94
N ASP A 57 6.99 -9.16 7.83
CA ASP A 57 6.26 -10.40 7.54
C ASP A 57 4.73 -10.24 7.60
N GLN A 58 4.23 -9.09 8.05
CA GLN A 58 2.80 -8.78 8.14
C GLN A 58 2.30 -7.93 6.97
N ALA A 59 3.19 -7.15 6.34
CA ALA A 59 2.85 -6.28 5.22
C ALA A 59 3.99 -6.21 4.20
N HIS A 60 3.68 -6.51 2.94
CA HIS A 60 4.61 -6.40 1.82
C HIS A 60 4.14 -5.30 0.86
N MET A 61 5.08 -4.47 0.41
CA MET A 61 4.86 -3.41 -0.56
C MET A 61 5.63 -3.73 -1.85
N TYR A 62 4.91 -3.72 -2.97
CA TYR A 62 5.48 -3.84 -4.32
C TYR A 62 5.35 -2.48 -4.99
N LEU A 63 6.48 -1.85 -5.30
CA LEU A 63 6.51 -0.46 -5.75
C LEU A 63 6.67 -0.39 -7.26
N PHE A 64 5.63 0.01 -7.98
CA PHE A 64 5.66 0.22 -9.43
C PHE A 64 5.81 1.71 -9.72
N ASP A 65 7.03 2.15 -10.04
CA ASP A 65 7.36 3.54 -10.28
C ASP A 65 7.55 3.82 -11.77
N PHE A 66 6.46 4.26 -12.40
CA PHE A 66 6.42 4.60 -13.82
C PHE A 66 6.49 6.12 -14.06
N GLY A 67 6.98 6.86 -13.06
CA GLY A 67 7.12 8.30 -13.12
C GLY A 67 8.58 8.74 -13.17
N THR A 68 8.96 9.60 -12.24
CA THR A 68 10.30 10.21 -12.13
C THR A 68 11.18 9.49 -11.10
N ASN A 69 10.99 8.19 -10.89
CA ASN A 69 11.72 7.40 -9.87
C ASN A 69 11.59 7.99 -8.44
N GLY A 70 10.41 8.55 -8.13
CA GLY A 70 10.15 9.19 -6.85
C GLY A 70 10.08 8.21 -5.66
N LEU A 71 9.84 6.93 -5.90
CA LEU A 71 9.78 5.86 -4.90
C LEU A 71 11.13 5.17 -4.67
N MET A 72 12.14 5.45 -5.50
CA MET A 72 13.49 4.91 -5.33
C MET A 72 14.10 5.15 -3.92
N PRO A 73 13.90 6.31 -3.26
CA PRO A 73 14.49 6.55 -1.93
C PRO A 73 13.97 5.66 -0.80
N VAL A 74 12.86 4.93 -1.01
CA VAL A 74 12.22 4.10 0.01
C VAL A 74 12.38 2.60 -0.27
N THR A 75 13.20 2.21 -1.25
CA THR A 75 13.38 0.79 -1.64
C THR A 75 14.11 -0.04 -0.59
N ASP A 76 14.89 0.58 0.28
CA ASP A 76 15.67 -0.12 1.31
C ASP A 76 14.84 -0.43 2.57
N ILE A 77 13.57 -0.04 2.61
CA ILE A 77 12.67 -0.36 3.72
C ILE A 77 12.37 -1.87 3.71
N PRO A 78 12.48 -2.58 4.85
CA PRO A 78 12.32 -4.05 4.88
C PRO A 78 10.98 -4.59 4.37
N HIS A 79 9.92 -3.78 4.41
CA HIS A 79 8.59 -4.13 3.90
C HIS A 79 8.49 -4.06 2.37
N VAL A 80 9.41 -3.37 1.70
CA VAL A 80 9.44 -3.27 0.25
C VAL A 80 9.98 -4.58 -0.30
N ALA A 81 9.07 -5.40 -0.83
CA ALA A 81 9.40 -6.72 -1.36
C ALA A 81 10.08 -6.64 -2.72
N ASP A 82 9.72 -5.63 -3.54
CA ASP A 82 10.36 -5.36 -4.82
C ASP A 82 10.01 -3.95 -5.35
N TYR A 83 10.86 -3.43 -6.24
CA TYR A 83 10.73 -2.15 -6.93
C TYR A 83 10.84 -2.34 -8.45
N PHE A 84 9.95 -1.70 -9.21
CA PHE A 84 9.83 -1.85 -10.65
C PHE A 84 9.83 -0.51 -11.35
N THR A 85 10.66 -0.39 -12.38
CA THR A 85 10.65 0.70 -13.34
C THR A 85 9.97 0.25 -14.62
N VAL A 86 9.51 1.19 -15.44
CA VAL A 86 8.70 0.92 -16.64
C VAL A 86 9.39 0.04 -17.68
N ASP A 87 10.72 0.06 -17.74
CA ASP A 87 11.57 -0.70 -18.67
C ASP A 87 11.77 -2.18 -18.28
N GLN A 88 11.27 -2.60 -17.12
CA GLN A 88 11.45 -3.96 -16.58
C GLN A 88 10.28 -4.89 -16.92
N GLU A 89 9.85 -4.94 -18.17
CA GLU A 89 8.62 -5.64 -18.62
C GLU A 89 8.55 -7.11 -18.14
N ASP A 90 9.61 -7.88 -18.34
CA ASP A 90 9.68 -9.28 -17.91
C ASP A 90 9.54 -9.45 -16.39
N LYS A 91 10.14 -8.52 -15.63
CA LYS A 91 10.12 -8.51 -14.16
C LYS A 91 8.71 -8.17 -13.67
N ILE A 92 8.08 -7.15 -14.27
CA ILE A 92 6.69 -6.75 -14.00
C ILE A 92 5.75 -7.92 -14.29
N ALA A 93 5.87 -8.56 -15.46
CA ALA A 93 5.02 -9.69 -15.83
C ALA A 93 5.16 -10.88 -14.87
N LYS A 94 6.36 -11.14 -14.34
CA LYS A 94 6.58 -12.16 -13.31
C LYS A 94 5.96 -11.76 -11.97
N ALA A 95 6.08 -10.49 -11.55
CA ALA A 95 5.50 -10.00 -10.31
C ALA A 95 3.97 -10.08 -10.33
N ILE A 96 3.32 -9.67 -11.42
CA ILE A 96 1.87 -9.77 -11.58
C ILE A 96 1.39 -11.23 -11.55
N ARG A 97 2.12 -12.15 -12.19
CA ARG A 97 1.84 -13.60 -12.09
C ARG A 97 1.92 -14.10 -10.65
N LYS A 98 3.00 -13.75 -9.94
CA LYS A 98 3.19 -14.13 -8.53
C LYS A 98 2.08 -13.59 -7.62
N ILE A 99 1.61 -12.36 -7.84
CA ILE A 99 0.48 -11.79 -7.09
C ILE A 99 -0.80 -12.60 -7.34
N HIS A 100 -1.08 -12.99 -8.59
CA HIS A 100 -2.23 -13.85 -8.91
C HIS A 100 -2.14 -15.23 -8.26
N ASP A 101 -0.94 -15.83 -8.23
CA ASP A 101 -0.72 -17.13 -7.58
C ASP A 101 -1.00 -17.03 -6.07
N ILE A 102 -0.48 -15.99 -5.40
CA ILE A 102 -0.74 -15.73 -3.97
C ILE A 102 -2.23 -15.55 -3.69
N ILE A 103 -2.95 -14.80 -4.54
CA ILE A 103 -4.39 -14.61 -4.39
C ILE A 103 -5.12 -15.96 -4.53
N SER A 104 -4.72 -16.78 -5.48
CA SER A 104 -5.33 -18.09 -5.73
C SER A 104 -5.09 -19.07 -4.56
N GLU A 105 -3.87 -19.09 -4.03
CA GLU A 105 -3.50 -19.88 -2.85
C GLU A 105 -4.28 -19.44 -1.60
N ARG A 106 -4.42 -18.13 -1.38
CA ARG A 106 -5.21 -17.59 -0.27
C ARG A 106 -6.68 -17.96 -0.38
N LYS A 107 -7.28 -17.90 -1.58
CA LYS A 107 -8.67 -18.34 -1.80
C LYS A 107 -8.85 -19.82 -1.47
N LYS A 108 -7.90 -20.67 -1.87
CA LYS A 108 -7.89 -22.09 -1.53
C LYS A 108 -7.84 -22.30 -0.01
N THR A 109 -6.93 -21.61 0.66
CA THR A 109 -6.76 -21.69 2.13
C THR A 109 -8.03 -21.27 2.87
N ILE A 110 -8.60 -20.13 2.51
CA ILE A 110 -9.89 -19.64 3.05
C ILE A 110 -11.00 -20.69 2.90
N SER A 111 -11.09 -21.32 1.72
CA SER A 111 -12.08 -22.36 1.47
C SER A 111 -11.81 -23.64 2.27
N GLN A 112 -10.55 -24.02 2.50
CA GLN A 112 -10.17 -25.20 3.28
C GLN A 112 -10.47 -25.01 4.77
N GLU A 113 -10.19 -23.82 5.31
CA GLU A 113 -10.46 -23.45 6.70
C GLU A 113 -11.95 -23.14 6.96
N ARG A 114 -12.80 -23.16 5.93
CA ARG A 114 -14.25 -22.88 6.00
C ARG A 114 -14.58 -21.50 6.58
N VAL A 115 -13.74 -20.52 6.28
CA VAL A 115 -13.94 -19.13 6.69
C VAL A 115 -14.31 -18.25 5.50
N VAL A 116 -14.88 -17.08 5.76
CA VAL A 116 -15.40 -16.17 4.72
C VAL A 116 -14.43 -15.03 4.38
N ASN A 117 -13.40 -14.82 5.19
CA ASN A 117 -12.40 -13.78 4.99
C ASN A 117 -11.04 -14.19 5.57
N ILE A 118 -9.99 -13.45 5.23
CA ILE A 118 -8.62 -13.70 5.68
C ILE A 118 -8.37 -13.33 7.14
N GLU A 119 -9.35 -12.70 7.82
CA GLU A 119 -9.22 -12.31 9.23
C GLU A 119 -9.59 -13.45 10.19
N ALA A 120 -10.30 -14.44 9.67
CA ALA A 120 -10.75 -15.61 10.40
C ALA A 120 -9.76 -16.79 10.31
N ILE A 121 -8.63 -16.60 9.61
CA ILE A 121 -7.45 -17.48 9.62
C ILE A 121 -6.39 -16.84 10.50
#